data_AF-A0A6I3ESR5-F1
#
_entry.id   AF-A0A6I3ESR5-F1
#
_cell.length_a   1.000
_cell.length_b   1.000
_cell.length_c   1.000
_cell.angle_alpha   90.00
_cell.angle_beta   90.00
_cell.angle_gamma   90.00
#
_symmetry.space_group_name_H-M   'P 1'
#
loop_
_entity.id
_entity.type
_entity.pdbx_description
1 polymer ?
#
loop_
_entity_poly.entity_id
_entity_poly.type
_entity_poly.pdbx_seq_one_letter_code
_entity_poly.pdbx_strand_id
1 'polypeptide(L)'
;MMENAAPPRHMTGSDWARWAVPGLVWGMSFFFIAEALDAFPAAVITPLRVGLGFLTLSLVPATRRTRIEAADRWRIALLGIIWMAIPLSLFPFAEQHVSSSVTGMLNGATPIFVTIVAASMARKVPHARQLTGLLIGLGGVVLIALPAGSGKNSLTGIVMIFVALAFYGFALNVAVPLQQKYGALPVLWRSQAVALVATLPLGLTKVGDIHFTWKAMLAMIGLGVLGTALAYVMMTDNAGRLGSPRASASVYLIPVVSLLLGALVRDEHVAVLSVLGCAVALVGAWLASRHPG
;
A
#
# COMPACT_ATOMS: atom_id res chain seq x y z
N MET A 1 -3.04 -3.33 -36.19
CA MET A 1 -3.48 -4.72 -36.04
C MET A 1 -4.07 -4.82 -34.64
N MET A 2 -5.39 -4.70 -34.52
CA MET A 2 -6.08 -4.76 -33.22
C MET A 2 -6.07 -6.21 -32.77
N GLU A 3 -5.31 -6.50 -31.71
CA GLU A 3 -5.31 -7.80 -31.06
C GLU A 3 -6.72 -8.03 -30.50
N ASN A 4 -7.36 -9.11 -30.94
CA ASN A 4 -8.63 -9.59 -30.40
C ASN A 4 -8.45 -9.89 -28.91
N ALA A 5 -8.66 -8.89 -28.07
CA ALA A 5 -8.76 -9.08 -26.63
C ALA A 5 -9.92 -10.04 -26.38
N ALA A 6 -9.62 -11.23 -25.87
CA ALA A 6 -10.63 -12.22 -25.52
C ALA A 6 -11.73 -11.57 -24.67
N PRO A 7 -13.01 -11.92 -24.87
CA PRO A 7 -14.09 -11.34 -24.10
C PRO A 7 -13.82 -11.52 -22.61
N PRO A 8 -14.17 -10.53 -21.78
CA PRO A 8 -13.85 -10.56 -20.37
C PRO A 8 -14.44 -11.83 -19.72
N ARG A 9 -13.58 -12.71 -19.20
CA ARG A 9 -14.01 -13.89 -18.44
C ARG A 9 -14.95 -13.47 -17.31
N HIS A 10 -16.08 -14.17 -17.18
CA HIS A 10 -16.93 -14.10 -15.99
C HIS A 10 -16.16 -14.69 -14.81
N MET A 11 -16.05 -13.93 -13.71
CA MET A 11 -15.37 -14.39 -12.50
C MET A 11 -16.24 -15.42 -11.78
N THR A 12 -15.66 -16.58 -11.51
CA THR A 12 -16.28 -17.59 -10.64
C THR A 12 -16.26 -17.15 -9.18
N GLY A 13 -17.02 -17.81 -8.30
CA GLY A 13 -16.96 -17.54 -6.85
C GLY A 13 -15.54 -17.69 -6.27
N SER A 14 -14.78 -18.68 -6.76
CA SER A 14 -13.38 -18.85 -6.37
C SER A 14 -12.46 -17.73 -6.87
N ASP A 15 -12.77 -17.11 -8.02
CA ASP A 15 -11.98 -15.97 -8.52
C ASP A 15 -12.23 -14.71 -7.69
N TRP A 16 -13.47 -14.48 -7.25
CA TRP A 16 -13.79 -13.39 -6.33
C TRP A 16 -13.09 -13.53 -4.98
N ALA A 17 -13.06 -14.74 -4.43
CA ALA A 17 -12.35 -15.01 -3.19
C ALA A 17 -10.85 -14.68 -3.32
N ARG A 18 -10.18 -15.18 -4.38
CA ARG A 18 -8.75 -14.90 -4.63
C ARG A 18 -8.47 -13.44 -4.94
N TRP A 19 -9.40 -12.77 -5.63
CA TRP A 19 -9.30 -11.35 -5.94
C TRP A 19 -9.35 -10.48 -4.69
N ALA A 20 -10.18 -10.84 -3.70
CA ALA A 20 -10.34 -10.06 -2.48
C ALA A 20 -9.10 -10.12 -1.56
N VAL A 21 -8.34 -11.22 -1.57
CA VAL A 21 -7.26 -11.46 -0.59
C VAL A 21 -6.23 -10.33 -0.50
N PRO A 22 -5.62 -9.81 -1.59
CA PRO A 22 -4.68 -8.70 -1.48
C PRO A 22 -5.28 -7.46 -0.80
N GLY A 23 -6.52 -7.11 -1.16
CA GLY A 23 -7.25 -5.99 -0.57
C GLY A 23 -7.53 -6.18 0.93
N LEU A 24 -7.95 -7.38 1.32
CA LEU A 24 -8.17 -7.74 2.73
C LEU A 24 -6.86 -7.69 3.52
N VAL A 25 -5.79 -8.28 3.01
CA VAL A 25 -4.49 -8.35 3.69
C VAL A 25 -3.83 -6.97 3.82
N TRP A 26 -3.89 -6.14 2.79
CA TRP A 26 -3.38 -4.78 2.88
C TRP A 26 -4.28 -3.88 3.74
N GLY A 27 -5.59 -4.11 3.78
CA GLY A 27 -6.50 -3.47 4.74
C GLY A 27 -6.18 -3.82 6.19
N MET A 28 -5.89 -5.09 6.46
CA MET A 28 -5.44 -5.58 7.77
C MET A 28 -4.07 -5.03 8.20
N SER A 29 -3.28 -4.48 7.28
CA SER A 29 -1.92 -4.05 7.60
C SER A 29 -1.88 -2.93 8.64
N PHE A 30 -2.82 -1.97 8.60
CA PHE A 30 -2.86 -0.88 9.58
C PHE A 30 -3.24 -1.39 10.98
N PHE A 31 -4.19 -2.33 11.05
CA PHE A 31 -4.49 -3.03 12.29
C PHE A 31 -3.25 -3.77 12.83
N PHE A 32 -2.53 -4.52 11.99
CA PHE A 32 -1.32 -5.22 12.43
C PHE A 32 -0.18 -4.28 12.82
N ILE A 33 -0.05 -3.08 12.22
CA ILE A 33 0.93 -2.09 12.65
C ILE A 33 0.58 -1.59 14.05
N ALA A 34 -0.68 -1.25 14.30
CA ALA A 34 -1.14 -0.83 15.62
C ALA A 34 -0.92 -1.92 16.69
N GLU A 35 -1.19 -3.18 16.38
CA GLU A 35 -0.89 -4.33 17.26
C GLU A 35 0.61 -4.55 17.48
N ALA A 36 1.44 -4.31 16.46
CA ALA A 36 2.88 -4.41 16.58
C ALA A 36 3.47 -3.27 17.44
N LEU A 37 2.92 -2.06 17.34
CA LEU A 37 3.36 -0.89 18.11
C LEU A 37 3.19 -1.06 19.62
N ASP A 38 2.33 -1.98 20.06
CA ASP A 38 2.16 -2.31 21.49
C ASP A 38 3.40 -3.03 22.09
N ALA A 39 4.31 -3.55 21.25
CA ALA A 39 5.51 -4.29 21.69
C ALA A 39 6.81 -3.85 21.00
N PHE A 40 6.73 -3.34 19.77
CA PHE A 40 7.87 -3.00 18.94
C PHE A 40 7.92 -1.48 18.70
N PRO A 41 9.09 -0.83 18.87
CA PRO A 41 9.26 0.54 18.42
C PRO A 41 8.99 0.67 16.91
N ALA A 42 8.41 1.79 16.48
CA ALA A 42 8.09 2.05 15.07
C ALA A 42 9.30 1.81 14.14
N ALA A 43 10.51 2.18 14.59
CA ALA A 43 11.77 1.95 13.89
C ALA A 43 12.10 0.47 13.60
N VAL A 44 11.62 -0.46 14.42
CA VAL A 44 11.85 -1.91 14.30
C VAL A 44 10.83 -2.56 13.36
N ILE A 45 9.61 -2.02 13.28
CA ILE A 45 8.50 -2.61 12.53
C ILE A 45 8.86 -2.75 11.04
N THR A 46 9.39 -1.70 10.39
CA THR A 46 9.72 -1.75 8.96
C THR A 46 10.78 -2.79 8.60
N PRO A 47 12.00 -2.77 9.19
CA PRO A 47 13.01 -3.74 8.83
C PRO A 47 12.56 -5.17 9.11
N LEU A 48 11.79 -5.41 10.19
CA LEU A 48 11.24 -6.74 10.47
C LEU A 48 10.16 -7.14 9.45
N ARG A 49 9.20 -6.26 9.13
CA ARG A 49 8.18 -6.48 8.10
C ARG A 49 8.80 -6.79 6.74
N VAL A 50 9.73 -5.93 6.30
CA VAL A 50 10.41 -6.07 5.01
C VAL A 50 11.32 -7.30 5.00
N GLY A 51 12.01 -7.59 6.10
CA GLY A 51 12.85 -8.77 6.25
C GLY A 51 12.06 -10.07 6.14
N LEU A 52 10.93 -10.17 6.85
CA LEU A 52 10.02 -11.32 6.76
C LEU A 52 9.44 -11.48 5.34
N GLY A 53 9.04 -10.38 4.70
CA GLY A 53 8.59 -10.39 3.30
C GLY A 53 9.68 -10.86 2.34
N PHE A 54 10.90 -10.34 2.50
CA PHE A 54 12.07 -10.70 1.69
C PHE A 54 12.44 -12.18 1.83
N LEU A 55 12.46 -12.69 3.07
CA LEU A 55 12.72 -14.10 3.34
C LEU A 55 11.64 -15.00 2.74
N THR A 56 10.37 -14.62 2.88
CA THR A 56 9.25 -15.37 2.29
C THR A 56 9.33 -15.40 0.76
N LEU A 57 9.56 -14.25 0.11
CA LEU A 57 9.74 -14.17 -1.33
C LEU A 57 11.00 -14.91 -1.81
N SER A 58 12.04 -15.01 -0.98
CA SER A 58 13.24 -15.78 -1.30
C SER A 58 12.98 -17.28 -1.48
N LEU A 59 11.88 -17.80 -0.91
CA LEU A 59 11.44 -19.18 -1.09
C LEU A 59 10.74 -19.40 -2.44
N VAL A 60 10.35 -18.34 -3.15
CA VAL A 60 9.69 -18.42 -4.46
C VAL A 60 10.75 -18.36 -5.56
N PRO A 61 11.03 -19.47 -6.30
CA PRO A 61 12.13 -19.50 -7.26
C PRO A 61 12.03 -18.43 -8.37
N ALA A 62 10.81 -18.04 -8.73
CA ALA A 62 10.54 -17.03 -9.75
C ALA A 62 11.16 -15.65 -9.44
N THR A 63 11.45 -15.32 -8.18
CA THR A 63 12.06 -14.03 -7.80
C THR A 63 13.49 -13.86 -8.31
N ARG A 64 14.21 -14.97 -8.52
CA ARG A 64 15.64 -14.99 -8.88
C ARG A 64 15.91 -15.29 -10.35
N ARG A 65 14.90 -15.78 -11.09
CA ARG A 65 15.05 -16.22 -12.49
C ARG A 65 15.38 -15.09 -13.46
N THR A 66 14.89 -13.89 -13.21
CA THR A 66 15.13 -12.74 -14.11
C THR A 66 16.39 -11.98 -13.70
N ARG A 67 17.30 -11.78 -14.67
CA ARG A 67 18.45 -10.89 -14.53
C ARG A 67 18.05 -9.45 -14.83
N ILE A 68 18.41 -8.53 -13.94
CA ILE A 68 18.18 -7.09 -14.14
C ILE A 68 19.38 -6.49 -14.85
N GLU A 69 19.12 -5.75 -15.93
CA GLU A 69 20.14 -5.00 -16.67
C GLU A 69 20.80 -3.95 -15.77
N ALA A 70 22.10 -3.71 -15.97
CA ALA A 70 22.85 -2.76 -15.15
C ALA A 70 22.22 -1.36 -15.14
N ALA A 71 21.67 -0.91 -16.28
CA ALA A 71 21.03 0.39 -16.45
C ALA A 71 19.77 0.58 -15.59
N ASP A 72 19.08 -0.50 -15.20
CA ASP A 72 17.85 -0.42 -14.40
C ASP A 72 18.06 -0.74 -12.90
N ARG A 73 19.27 -1.17 -12.50
CA ARG A 73 19.57 -1.51 -11.09
C ARG A 73 19.34 -0.34 -10.15
N TRP A 74 19.74 0.87 -10.56
CA TRP A 74 19.54 2.07 -9.74
C TRP A 74 18.04 2.40 -9.58
N ARG A 75 17.21 2.12 -10.59
CA ARG A 75 15.76 2.33 -10.51
C ARG A 75 15.10 1.34 -9.55
N ILE A 76 15.57 0.09 -9.53
CA ILE A 76 15.11 -0.90 -8.54
C ILE A 76 15.57 -0.53 -7.13
N ALA A 77 16.79 0.00 -6.99
CA ALA A 77 17.27 0.52 -5.71
C ALA A 77 16.44 1.72 -5.26
N LEU A 78 16.13 2.65 -6.18
CA LEU A 78 15.21 3.76 -5.93
C LEU A 78 13.86 3.24 -5.43
N LEU A 79 13.26 2.24 -6.11
CA LEU A 79 12.02 1.59 -5.64
C LEU A 79 12.15 1.02 -4.23
N GLY A 80 13.29 0.42 -3.87
CA GLY A 80 13.54 0.00 -2.50
C GLY A 80 13.40 1.15 -1.50
N ILE A 81 13.83 2.35 -1.85
CA ILE A 81 13.71 3.53 -1.00
C ILE A 81 12.29 4.13 -1.03
N ILE A 82 11.79 4.47 -2.21
CA ILE A 82 10.55 5.25 -2.38
C ILE A 82 9.27 4.41 -2.29
N TRP A 83 9.36 3.09 -2.46
CA TRP A 83 8.21 2.20 -2.38
C TRP A 83 8.15 1.42 -1.07
N MET A 84 9.30 1.12 -0.48
CA MET A 84 9.37 0.20 0.66
C MET A 84 9.95 0.91 1.88
N ALA A 85 11.20 1.36 1.85
CA ALA A 85 11.87 1.89 3.04
C ALA A 85 11.15 3.08 3.65
N ILE A 86 10.91 4.15 2.88
CA ILE A 86 10.32 5.39 3.38
C ILE A 86 8.83 5.21 3.72
N PRO A 87 7.95 4.87 2.76
CA PRO A 87 6.52 4.85 3.04
C PRO A 87 6.15 3.78 4.07
N LEU A 88 6.76 2.58 4.05
CA LEU A 88 6.45 1.56 5.07
C LEU A 88 6.98 1.93 6.46
N SER A 89 7.96 2.84 6.57
CA SER A 89 8.39 3.40 7.86
C SER A 89 7.50 4.53 8.33
N LEU A 90 7.01 5.37 7.43
CA LEU A 90 6.13 6.47 7.79
C LEU A 90 4.82 5.99 8.43
N PHE A 91 4.27 4.84 8.01
CA PHE A 91 3.03 4.32 8.58
C PHE A 91 3.12 3.96 10.08
N PRO A 92 4.09 3.14 10.56
CA PRO A 92 4.28 2.91 11.99
C PRO A 92 4.49 4.17 12.81
N PHE A 93 5.29 5.13 12.33
CA PHE A 93 5.46 6.40 13.04
C PHE A 93 4.17 7.25 13.02
N ALA A 94 3.42 7.25 11.91
CA ALA A 94 2.15 7.95 11.82
C ALA A 94 1.10 7.36 12.78
N GLU A 95 1.05 6.04 12.95
CA GLU A 95 0.08 5.36 13.84
C GLU A 95 0.36 5.55 15.34
N GLN A 96 1.54 6.06 15.70
CA GLN A 96 1.77 6.60 17.05
C GLN A 96 0.92 7.86 17.30
N HIS A 97 0.49 8.54 16.24
CA HIS A 97 -0.22 9.81 16.27
C HIS A 97 -1.57 9.81 15.55
N VAL A 98 -1.98 8.68 14.96
CA VAL A 98 -3.22 8.55 14.19
C VAL A 98 -3.75 7.12 14.41
N SER A 99 -5.07 6.97 14.44
CA SER A 99 -5.70 5.64 14.51
C SER A 99 -5.40 4.78 13.28
N SER A 100 -5.42 3.45 13.43
CA SER A 100 -5.24 2.53 12.31
C SER A 100 -6.38 2.66 11.27
N SER A 101 -7.60 2.93 11.73
CA SER A 101 -8.76 3.24 10.89
C SER A 101 -8.50 4.42 9.97
N VAL A 102 -8.11 5.57 10.53
CA VAL A 102 -7.86 6.80 9.75
C VAL A 102 -6.67 6.62 8.83
N THR A 103 -5.62 5.94 9.30
CA THR A 103 -4.43 5.65 8.49
C THR A 103 -4.78 4.83 7.24
N GLY A 104 -5.55 3.76 7.39
CA GLY A 104 -5.98 2.94 6.26
C GLY A 104 -7.01 3.62 5.34
N MET A 105 -7.91 4.43 5.90
CA MET A 105 -8.84 5.26 5.11
C MET A 105 -8.09 6.25 4.22
N LEU A 106 -7.12 6.98 4.78
CA LEU A 106 -6.25 7.89 4.02
C LEU A 106 -5.42 7.14 2.98
N ASN A 107 -4.92 5.94 3.32
CA ASN A 107 -4.18 5.12 2.35
C ASN A 107 -5.02 4.71 1.12
N GLY A 108 -6.35 4.62 1.26
CA GLY A 108 -7.28 4.44 0.14
C GLY A 108 -7.16 5.51 -0.95
N ALA A 109 -6.56 6.67 -0.65
CA ALA A 109 -6.29 7.74 -1.60
C ALA A 109 -5.04 7.50 -2.49
N THR A 110 -4.28 6.42 -2.29
CA THR A 110 -3.10 6.11 -3.11
C THR A 110 -3.32 6.28 -4.63
N PRO A 111 -4.42 5.81 -5.23
CA PRO A 111 -4.65 5.98 -6.67
C PRO A 111 -4.70 7.44 -7.14
N ILE A 112 -5.14 8.36 -6.27
CA ILE A 112 -5.18 9.81 -6.54
C ILE A 112 -3.75 10.33 -6.69
N PHE A 113 -2.86 10.00 -5.74
CA PHE A 113 -1.46 10.38 -5.78
C PHE A 113 -0.73 9.78 -6.98
N VAL A 114 -0.98 8.51 -7.29
CA VAL A 114 -0.45 7.85 -8.51
C VAL A 114 -0.86 8.61 -9.76
N THR A 115 -2.11 9.02 -9.85
CA THR A 115 -2.65 9.75 -11.00
C THR A 115 -2.05 11.16 -11.11
N ILE A 116 -1.94 11.89 -9.99
CA ILE A 116 -1.31 13.23 -9.96
C ILE A 116 0.14 13.15 -10.43
N VAL A 117 0.91 12.18 -9.93
CA VAL A 117 2.30 11.99 -10.32
C VAL A 117 2.41 11.58 -11.79
N ALA A 118 1.53 10.69 -12.27
CA ALA A 118 1.50 10.29 -13.68
C ALA A 118 1.27 11.48 -14.62
N ALA A 119 0.29 12.34 -14.30
CA ALA A 119 -0.02 13.53 -15.08
C ALA A 119 1.15 14.54 -15.09
N SER A 120 1.80 14.73 -13.93
CA SER A 120 2.97 15.59 -13.78
C SER A 120 4.17 15.08 -14.59
N MET A 121 4.48 13.78 -14.50
CA MET A 121 5.56 13.14 -15.27
C MET A 121 5.29 13.20 -16.77
N ALA A 122 4.04 13.03 -17.20
CA ALA A 122 3.63 13.14 -18.59
C ALA A 122 3.58 14.58 -19.10
N ARG A 123 3.66 15.59 -18.22
CA ARG A 123 3.45 17.03 -18.51
C ARG A 123 2.15 17.27 -19.29
N LYS A 124 1.09 16.52 -18.95
CA LYS A 124 -0.22 16.59 -19.61
C LYS A 124 -1.31 16.80 -18.58
N VAL A 125 -2.26 17.67 -18.91
CA VAL A 125 -3.45 17.88 -18.08
C VAL A 125 -4.32 16.62 -18.15
N PRO A 126 -4.79 16.07 -17.01
CA PRO A 126 -5.74 14.97 -16.98
C PRO A 126 -7.01 15.31 -17.76
N HIS A 127 -7.63 14.30 -18.38
CA HIS A 127 -8.94 14.48 -19.01
C HIS A 127 -9.98 14.95 -17.98
N ALA A 128 -11.02 15.70 -18.40
CA ALA A 128 -12.02 16.31 -17.51
C ALA A 128 -12.62 15.34 -16.48
N ARG A 129 -12.92 14.10 -16.90
CA ARG A 129 -13.41 13.04 -16.00
C ARG A 129 -12.39 12.65 -14.93
N GLN A 130 -11.12 12.51 -15.32
CA GLN A 130 -10.04 12.15 -14.41
C GLN A 130 -9.77 13.31 -13.43
N LEU A 131 -9.78 14.55 -13.91
CA LEU A 131 -9.68 15.74 -13.08
C LEU A 131 -10.85 15.84 -12.07
N THR A 132 -12.07 15.58 -12.51
CA THR A 132 -13.25 15.55 -11.62
C THR A 132 -13.10 14.49 -10.54
N GLY A 133 -12.68 13.28 -10.91
CA GLY A 133 -12.40 12.21 -9.94
C GLY A 133 -11.30 12.58 -8.94
N LEU A 134 -10.22 13.23 -9.41
CA LEU A 134 -9.15 13.73 -8.54
C LEU A 134 -9.68 14.77 -7.54
N LEU A 135 -10.46 15.75 -7.98
CA LEU A 135 -11.00 16.80 -7.11
C LEU A 135 -11.96 16.23 -6.06
N ILE A 136 -12.87 15.35 -6.46
CA ILE A 136 -13.77 14.63 -5.54
C ILE A 136 -12.94 13.81 -4.54
N GLY A 137 -11.96 13.07 -5.05
CA GLY A 137 -11.10 12.22 -4.23
C GLY A 137 -10.32 13.02 -3.18
N LEU A 138 -9.71 14.13 -3.58
CA LEU A 138 -9.01 15.06 -2.69
C LEU A 138 -9.96 15.67 -1.66
N GLY A 139 -11.18 16.04 -2.07
CA GLY A 139 -12.22 16.49 -1.14
C GLY A 139 -12.54 15.43 -0.08
N GLY A 140 -12.70 14.17 -0.48
CA GLY A 140 -12.87 13.04 0.44
C GLY A 140 -11.70 12.87 1.41
N VAL A 141 -10.47 12.99 0.92
CA VAL A 141 -9.26 12.95 1.74
C VAL A 141 -9.22 14.07 2.77
N VAL A 142 -9.58 15.29 2.39
CA VAL A 142 -9.71 16.42 3.32
C VAL A 142 -10.76 16.11 4.38
N LEU A 143 -11.93 15.60 4.01
CA LEU A 143 -12.98 15.22 4.96
C LEU A 143 -12.51 14.14 5.95
N ILE A 144 -11.68 13.19 5.52
CA ILE A 144 -11.05 12.20 6.41
C ILE A 144 -10.13 12.87 7.44
N ALA A 145 -9.34 13.84 6.99
CA ALA A 145 -8.33 14.52 7.81
C ALA A 145 -8.89 15.66 8.67
N LEU A 146 -10.05 16.23 8.35
CA LEU A 146 -10.62 17.39 9.07
C LEU A 146 -10.82 17.17 10.58
N PRO A 147 -11.23 15.98 11.06
CA PRO A 147 -11.33 15.71 12.50
C PRO A 147 -9.98 15.64 13.24
N ALA A 148 -8.84 15.88 12.57
CA ALA A 148 -7.54 15.99 13.22
C ALA A 148 -7.55 17.03 14.34
N GLY A 149 -6.91 16.70 15.46
CA GLY A 149 -6.93 17.49 16.69
C GLY A 149 -8.04 17.07 17.67
N SER A 150 -8.95 16.18 17.26
CA SER A 150 -9.85 15.49 18.18
C SER A 150 -9.32 14.09 18.51
N GLY A 151 -9.11 13.81 19.81
CA GLY A 151 -8.62 12.52 20.29
C GLY A 151 -7.16 12.21 19.87
N LYS A 152 -6.90 10.96 19.45
CA LYS A 152 -5.55 10.47 19.12
C LYS A 152 -5.01 11.06 17.80
N ASN A 153 -5.85 11.55 16.90
CA ASN A 153 -5.45 11.92 15.53
C ASN A 153 -4.78 13.30 15.48
N SER A 154 -3.48 13.36 15.21
CA SER A 154 -2.72 14.61 15.08
C SER A 154 -2.42 14.98 13.62
N LEU A 155 -2.22 16.28 13.38
CA LEU A 155 -1.79 16.77 12.07
C LEU A 155 -0.45 16.16 11.64
N THR A 156 0.48 15.95 12.59
CA THR A 156 1.79 15.37 12.31
C THR A 156 1.67 13.99 11.66
N GLY A 157 0.88 13.08 12.23
CA GLY A 157 0.74 11.74 11.65
C GLY A 157 0.02 11.75 10.29
N ILE A 158 -0.95 12.67 10.10
CA ILE A 158 -1.63 12.85 8.81
C ILE A 158 -0.65 13.33 7.73
N VAL A 159 0.23 14.28 8.06
CA VAL A 159 1.28 14.73 7.15
C VAL A 159 2.22 13.58 6.78
N MET A 160 2.61 12.74 7.74
CA MET A 160 3.43 11.56 7.47
C MET A 160 2.75 10.59 6.49
N ILE A 161 1.44 10.38 6.63
CA ILE A 161 0.66 9.57 5.70
C ILE A 161 0.66 10.20 4.31
N PHE A 162 0.41 11.51 4.17
CA PHE A 162 0.45 12.17 2.86
C PHE A 162 1.81 12.11 2.19
N VAL A 163 2.89 12.24 2.97
CA VAL A 163 4.24 12.03 2.45
C VAL A 163 4.39 10.59 1.94
N ALA A 164 3.95 9.59 2.69
CA ALA A 164 3.98 8.19 2.24
C ALA A 164 3.20 7.97 0.94
N LEU A 165 2.01 8.58 0.80
CA LEU A 165 1.20 8.48 -0.42
C LEU A 165 1.85 9.17 -1.63
N ALA A 166 2.53 10.29 -1.42
CA ALA A 166 3.31 10.94 -2.47
C ALA A 166 4.45 10.02 -2.95
N PHE A 167 5.18 9.41 -2.01
CA PHE A 167 6.20 8.40 -2.30
C PHE A 167 5.64 7.21 -3.07
N TYR A 168 4.47 6.68 -2.68
CA TYR A 168 3.76 5.65 -3.45
C TYR A 168 3.38 6.11 -4.86
N GLY A 169 2.96 7.36 -5.03
CA GLY A 169 2.66 7.94 -6.34
C GLY A 169 3.85 7.85 -7.30
N PHE A 170 5.03 8.27 -6.85
CA PHE A 170 6.28 8.13 -7.62
C PHE A 170 6.69 6.67 -7.81
N ALA A 171 6.67 5.88 -6.73
CA ALA A 171 7.06 4.49 -6.73
C ALA A 171 6.29 3.68 -7.76
N LEU A 172 4.96 3.79 -7.78
CA LEU A 172 4.12 2.97 -8.66
C LEU A 172 4.28 3.36 -10.13
N ASN A 173 4.48 4.64 -10.44
CA ASN A 173 4.80 5.08 -11.81
C ASN A 173 6.15 4.57 -12.32
N VAL A 174 7.15 4.39 -11.43
CA VAL A 174 8.45 3.78 -11.76
C VAL A 174 8.38 2.25 -11.76
N ALA A 175 7.56 1.66 -10.88
CA ALA A 175 7.45 0.22 -10.71
C ALA A 175 6.77 -0.45 -11.90
N VAL A 176 5.66 0.09 -12.39
CA VAL A 176 4.88 -0.51 -13.50
C VAL A 176 5.76 -0.91 -14.71
N PRO A 177 6.56 0.00 -15.33
CA PRO A 177 7.36 -0.38 -16.50
C PRO A 177 8.47 -1.40 -16.15
N LEU A 178 9.05 -1.33 -14.96
CA LEU A 178 10.06 -2.30 -14.52
C LEU A 178 9.45 -3.68 -14.26
N GLN A 179 8.26 -3.74 -13.68
CA GLN A 179 7.54 -4.98 -13.45
C GLN A 179 7.05 -5.61 -14.76
N GLN A 180 6.69 -4.80 -15.76
CA GLN A 180 6.39 -5.28 -17.11
C GLN A 180 7.64 -5.85 -17.80
N LYS A 181 8.80 -5.18 -17.65
CA LYS A 181 10.07 -5.63 -18.24
C LYS A 181 10.66 -6.88 -17.59
N TYR A 182 10.63 -6.96 -16.26
CA TYR A 182 11.37 -7.99 -15.50
C TYR A 182 10.47 -8.98 -14.73
N GLY A 183 9.16 -8.75 -14.68
CA GLY A 183 8.23 -9.42 -13.79
C GLY A 183 8.12 -8.73 -12.44
N ALA A 184 6.93 -8.79 -11.82
CA ALA A 184 6.67 -8.13 -10.54
C ALA A 184 7.51 -8.70 -9.39
N LEU A 185 7.60 -10.02 -9.28
CA LEU A 185 8.30 -10.69 -8.17
C LEU A 185 9.82 -10.40 -8.14
N PRO A 186 10.56 -10.47 -9.27
CA PRO A 186 11.97 -10.09 -9.30
C PRO A 186 12.26 -8.64 -8.89
N VAL A 187 11.38 -7.70 -9.26
CA VAL A 187 11.50 -6.28 -8.89
C VAL A 187 11.23 -6.11 -7.40
N LEU A 188 10.10 -6.63 -6.90
CA LEU A 188 9.71 -6.59 -5.50
C LEU A 188 10.77 -7.15 -4.57
N TRP A 189 11.28 -8.36 -4.87
CA TRP A 189 12.27 -9.03 -4.05
C TRP A 189 13.56 -8.21 -3.90
N ARG A 190 14.03 -7.58 -4.98
CA ARG A 190 15.24 -6.73 -4.96
C ARG A 190 14.99 -5.38 -4.29
N SER A 191 13.82 -4.78 -4.50
CA SER A 191 13.43 -3.55 -3.79
C SER A 191 13.31 -3.79 -2.28
N GLN A 192 12.80 -4.95 -1.85
CA GLN A 192 12.79 -5.33 -0.44
C GLN A 192 14.19 -5.55 0.12
N ALA A 193 15.10 -6.16 -0.64
CA ALA A 193 16.50 -6.29 -0.21
C ALA A 193 17.14 -4.92 0.07
N VAL A 194 16.95 -3.96 -0.85
CA VAL A 194 17.45 -2.59 -0.69
C VAL A 194 16.80 -1.90 0.50
N ALA A 195 15.48 -2.04 0.66
CA ALA A 195 14.74 -1.46 1.77
C ALA A 195 15.15 -2.03 3.13
N LEU A 196 15.41 -3.33 3.20
CA LEU A 196 15.91 -4.00 4.38
C LEU A 196 17.26 -3.39 4.78
N VAL A 197 18.22 -3.32 3.84
CA VAL A 197 19.53 -2.71 4.10
C VAL A 197 19.40 -1.25 4.54
N ALA A 198 18.51 -0.48 3.90
CA ALA A 198 18.33 0.93 4.21
C ALA A 198 17.68 1.20 5.59
N THR A 199 16.79 0.31 6.05
CA THR A 199 16.03 0.49 7.29
C THR A 199 16.63 -0.25 8.49
N LEU A 200 17.46 -1.27 8.26
CA LEU A 200 18.05 -2.09 9.30
C LEU A 200 18.86 -1.28 10.34
N PRO A 201 19.72 -0.30 9.97
CA PRO A 201 20.48 0.46 10.97
C PRO A 201 19.58 1.18 11.97
N LEU A 202 18.51 1.81 11.49
CA LEU A 202 17.54 2.51 12.35
C LEU A 202 16.84 1.52 13.29
N GLY A 203 16.41 0.36 12.79
CA GLY A 203 15.81 -0.68 13.61
C GLY A 203 16.75 -1.20 14.70
N LEU A 204 18.02 -1.46 14.36
CA LEU A 204 19.03 -1.98 15.29
C LEU A 204 19.26 -1.04 16.50
N THR A 205 19.19 0.28 16.31
CA THR A 205 19.31 1.24 17.43
C THR A 205 18.19 1.15 18.46
N LYS A 206 17.08 0.49 18.12
CA LYS A 206 15.86 0.41 18.93
C LYS A 206 15.50 -1.02 19.35
N VAL A 207 16.34 -2.01 19.08
CA VAL A 207 16.08 -3.41 19.45
C VAL A 207 16.00 -3.60 20.97
N GLY A 208 16.77 -2.83 21.75
CA GLY A 208 16.72 -2.89 23.21
C GLY A 208 15.40 -2.44 23.83
N ASP A 209 14.58 -1.67 23.08
CA ASP A 209 13.31 -1.12 23.56
C ASP A 209 12.12 -2.08 23.27
N ILE A 210 12.38 -3.30 22.77
CA ILE A 210 11.36 -4.29 22.41
C ILE A 210 10.80 -4.97 23.67
N HIS A 211 9.47 -4.97 23.80
CA HIS A 211 8.73 -5.66 24.86
C HIS A 211 7.91 -6.80 24.26
N PHE A 212 8.54 -7.95 24.06
CA PHE A 212 7.96 -9.05 23.29
C PHE A 212 6.58 -9.51 23.80
N THR A 213 5.62 -9.64 22.89
CA THR A 213 4.36 -10.36 23.11
C THR A 213 4.03 -11.22 21.89
N TRP A 214 3.34 -12.35 22.11
CA TRP A 214 2.91 -13.21 21.02
C TRP A 214 1.92 -12.52 20.07
N LYS A 215 1.03 -11.68 20.61
CA LYS A 215 0.05 -10.91 19.82
C LYS A 215 0.76 -10.01 18.80
N ALA A 216 1.74 -9.22 19.26
CA ALA A 216 2.49 -8.32 18.39
C ALA A 216 3.40 -9.08 17.41
N MET A 217 4.00 -10.20 17.83
CA MET A 217 4.81 -11.02 16.93
C MET A 217 3.95 -11.63 15.80
N LEU A 218 2.76 -12.14 16.10
CA LEU A 218 1.83 -12.65 15.09
C LEU A 218 1.38 -11.54 14.13
N ALA A 219 1.13 -10.33 14.63
CA ALA A 219 0.85 -9.17 13.80
C ALA A 219 2.05 -8.83 12.87
N MET A 220 3.28 -8.88 13.39
CA MET A 220 4.50 -8.69 12.59
C MET A 220 4.68 -9.77 11.51
N ILE A 221 4.40 -11.04 11.84
CA ILE A 221 4.39 -12.14 10.87
C ILE A 221 3.33 -11.89 9.79
N GLY A 222 2.11 -11.47 10.19
CA GLY A 222 1.05 -11.08 9.26
C GLY A 222 1.49 -9.96 8.31
N LEU A 223 2.12 -8.90 8.83
CA LEU A 223 2.63 -7.79 8.02
C LEU A 223 3.67 -8.22 7.00
N GLY A 224 4.64 -9.02 7.43
CA GLY A 224 5.75 -9.44 6.59
C GLY A 224 5.35 -10.52 5.59
N VAL A 225 4.88 -11.65 6.11
CA VAL A 225 4.58 -12.85 5.31
C VAL A 225 3.34 -12.64 4.46
N LEU A 226 2.22 -12.21 5.06
CA LEU A 226 0.97 -12.04 4.32
C LEU A 226 1.00 -10.75 3.50
N GLY A 227 1.25 -9.61 4.14
CA GLY A 227 1.16 -8.29 3.50
C GLY A 227 2.29 -7.95 2.55
N THR A 228 3.50 -8.41 2.87
CA THR A 228 4.72 -7.98 2.15
C THR A 228 5.29 -9.09 1.24
N ALA A 229 4.69 -10.29 1.23
CA ALA A 229 5.02 -11.34 0.25
C ALA A 229 3.79 -11.94 -0.42
N LEU A 230 2.92 -12.67 0.31
CA LEU A 230 1.82 -13.43 -0.30
C LEU A 230 0.82 -12.54 -1.05
N ALA A 231 0.44 -11.39 -0.48
CA ALA A 231 -0.48 -10.46 -1.12
C ALA A 231 0.06 -9.96 -2.47
N TYR A 232 1.37 -9.71 -2.58
CA TYR A 232 2.00 -9.35 -3.84
C TYR A 232 2.06 -10.50 -4.85
N VAL A 233 2.31 -11.73 -4.39
CA VAL A 233 2.24 -12.93 -5.26
C VAL A 233 0.84 -13.10 -5.82
N MET A 234 -0.18 -13.02 -4.96
CA MET A 234 -1.58 -13.14 -5.37
C MET A 234 -2.02 -11.98 -6.26
N MET A 235 -1.58 -10.75 -5.99
CA MET A 235 -1.85 -9.62 -6.87
C MET A 235 -1.21 -9.83 -8.25
N THR A 236 0.02 -10.34 -8.31
CA THR A 236 0.71 -10.64 -9.58
C THR A 236 -0.03 -11.72 -10.37
N ASP A 237 -0.45 -12.81 -9.70
CA ASP A 237 -1.26 -13.87 -10.31
C ASP A 237 -2.60 -13.33 -10.81
N ASN A 238 -3.33 -12.58 -9.98
CA ASN A 238 -4.60 -11.96 -10.35
C ASN A 238 -4.43 -11.02 -11.54
N ALA A 239 -3.34 -10.25 -11.61
CA ALA A 239 -3.05 -9.36 -12.73
C ALA A 239 -2.80 -10.13 -14.04
N GLY A 240 -2.10 -11.27 -13.97
CA GLY A 240 -1.89 -12.15 -15.13
C GLY A 240 -3.18 -12.84 -15.59
N ARG A 241 -4.08 -13.20 -14.67
CA ARG A 241 -5.33 -13.94 -14.96
C ARG A 241 -6.49 -13.03 -15.38
N LEU A 242 -6.65 -11.87 -14.74
CA LEU A 242 -7.80 -10.98 -14.87
C LEU A 242 -7.46 -9.67 -15.62
N GLY A 243 -6.18 -9.40 -15.84
CA GLY A 243 -5.68 -8.11 -16.30
C GLY A 243 -5.44 -7.13 -15.14
N SER A 244 -4.44 -6.27 -15.28
CA SER A 244 -4.02 -5.32 -14.24
C SER A 244 -5.14 -4.42 -13.71
N PRO A 245 -6.03 -3.83 -14.54
CA PRO A 245 -7.09 -2.95 -14.03
C PRO A 245 -8.07 -3.67 -13.09
N ARG A 246 -8.44 -4.92 -13.41
CA ARG A 246 -9.36 -5.70 -12.58
C ARG A 246 -8.70 -6.18 -11.30
N ALA A 247 -7.46 -6.67 -11.37
CA ALA A 247 -6.73 -7.12 -10.19
C ALA A 247 -6.53 -5.98 -9.18
N SER A 248 -6.11 -4.81 -9.67
CA SER A 248 -5.87 -3.63 -8.84
C SER A 248 -7.14 -3.08 -8.19
N ALA A 249 -8.34 -3.38 -8.69
CA ALA A 249 -9.57 -2.94 -8.05
C ALA A 249 -9.76 -3.51 -6.62
N SER A 250 -9.09 -4.61 -6.28
CA SER A 250 -9.13 -5.17 -4.93
C SER A 250 -8.59 -4.21 -3.86
N VAL A 251 -7.75 -3.24 -4.23
CA VAL A 251 -7.20 -2.24 -3.29
C VAL A 251 -8.26 -1.29 -2.73
N TYR A 252 -9.42 -1.17 -3.39
CA TYR A 252 -10.55 -0.40 -2.85
C TYR A 252 -11.17 -1.04 -1.60
N LEU A 253 -10.84 -2.29 -1.29
CA LEU A 253 -11.23 -2.95 -0.03
C LEU A 253 -10.40 -2.46 1.17
N ILE A 254 -9.18 -1.97 0.94
CA ILE A 254 -8.23 -1.57 1.99
C ILE A 254 -8.87 -0.62 3.01
N PRO A 255 -9.44 0.54 2.62
CA PRO A 255 -9.96 1.50 3.58
C PRO A 255 -11.20 1.00 4.34
N VAL A 256 -12.01 0.13 3.72
CA VAL A 256 -13.17 -0.48 4.37
C VAL A 256 -12.72 -1.46 5.45
N VAL A 257 -11.75 -2.31 5.12
CA VAL A 257 -11.22 -3.32 6.05
C VAL A 257 -10.50 -2.66 7.22
N SER A 258 -9.70 -1.62 6.96
CA SER A 258 -9.01 -0.88 8.05
C SER A 258 -10.00 -0.19 8.98
N LEU A 259 -11.07 0.42 8.42
CA LEU A 259 -12.13 1.04 9.20
C LEU A 259 -12.83 0.01 10.08
N LEU A 260 -13.24 -1.13 9.52
CA LEU A 260 -13.96 -2.16 10.27
C LEU A 260 -13.09 -2.76 11.39
N LEU A 261 -11.83 -3.06 11.12
CA LEU A 261 -10.95 -3.63 12.13
C LEU A 261 -10.59 -2.63 13.23
N GLY A 262 -10.27 -1.39 12.87
CA GLY A 262 -9.97 -0.38 13.87
C GLY A 262 -11.19 -0.05 14.73
N ALA A 263 -12.38 0.13 14.13
CA ALA A 263 -13.60 0.45 14.87
C ALA A 263 -14.16 -0.72 15.70
N LEU A 264 -14.15 -1.96 15.16
CA LEU A 264 -14.81 -3.12 15.79
C LEU A 264 -13.87 -3.99 16.64
N VAL A 265 -12.56 -3.97 16.38
CA VAL A 265 -11.59 -4.83 17.06
C VAL A 265 -10.66 -4.04 17.99
N ARG A 266 -10.29 -2.81 17.61
CA ARG A 266 -9.48 -1.91 18.46
C ARG A 266 -10.30 -0.85 19.19
N ASP A 267 -11.63 -0.89 19.07
CA ASP A 267 -12.57 0.08 19.66
C ASP A 267 -12.19 1.55 19.36
N GLU A 268 -11.61 1.79 18.17
CA GLU A 268 -11.19 3.12 17.77
C GLU A 268 -12.42 4.01 17.49
N HIS A 269 -12.45 5.18 18.13
CA HIS A 269 -13.48 6.16 17.84
C HIS A 269 -13.21 6.83 16.49
N VAL A 270 -14.05 6.53 15.49
CA VAL A 270 -13.97 7.09 14.14
C VAL A 270 -15.06 8.14 13.94
N ALA A 271 -14.65 9.35 13.62
CA ALA A 271 -15.59 10.43 13.31
C ALA A 271 -16.45 10.08 12.09
N VAL A 272 -17.75 10.34 12.17
CA VAL A 272 -18.70 10.14 11.05
C VAL A 272 -18.23 10.88 9.80
N LEU A 273 -17.67 12.08 9.97
CA LEU A 273 -17.10 12.86 8.88
C LEU A 273 -15.98 12.11 8.14
N SER A 274 -15.14 11.36 8.86
CA SER A 274 -14.08 10.57 8.24
C SER A 274 -14.63 9.39 7.47
N VAL A 275 -15.71 8.75 7.93
CA VAL A 275 -16.39 7.67 7.19
C VAL A 275 -17.00 8.20 5.88
N LEU A 276 -17.69 9.35 5.95
CA LEU A 276 -18.23 10.02 4.77
C LEU A 276 -17.11 10.44 3.81
N GLY A 277 -16.03 11.00 4.33
CA GLY A 277 -14.85 11.36 3.57
C GLY A 277 -14.22 10.15 2.86
N CYS A 278 -14.16 8.99 3.53
CA CYS A 278 -13.70 7.75 2.94
C CYS A 278 -14.58 7.31 1.75
N ALA A 279 -15.91 7.37 1.88
CA ALA A 279 -16.81 7.05 0.78
C ALA A 279 -16.59 7.99 -0.42
N VAL A 280 -16.48 9.30 -0.16
CA VAL A 280 -16.19 10.32 -1.19
C VAL A 280 -14.83 10.07 -1.85
N ALA A 281 -13.79 9.75 -1.07
CA ALA A 281 -12.45 9.48 -1.57
C ALA A 281 -12.43 8.25 -2.50
N LEU A 282 -13.14 7.18 -2.12
CA LEU A 282 -13.29 5.97 -2.93
C LEU A 282 -13.99 6.25 -4.26
N VAL A 283 -15.09 7.01 -4.24
CA VAL A 283 -15.81 7.41 -5.46
C VAL A 283 -14.92 8.25 -6.37
N GLY A 284 -14.20 9.22 -5.81
CA GLY A 284 -13.25 10.05 -6.56
C GLY A 284 -12.11 9.23 -7.18
N ALA A 285 -11.50 8.33 -6.40
CA ALA A 285 -10.44 7.45 -6.86
C ALA A 285 -10.92 6.48 -7.96
N TRP A 286 -12.16 6.01 -7.89
CA TRP A 286 -12.78 5.19 -8.94
C TRP A 286 -13.07 5.98 -10.21
N LEU A 287 -13.53 7.24 -10.10
CA LEU A 287 -13.72 8.11 -11.26
C LEU A 287 -12.39 8.46 -11.93
N ALA A 288 -11.34 8.69 -11.14
CA ALA A 288 -10.01 9.04 -11.62
C ALA A 288 -9.28 7.88 -12.32
N SER A 289 -9.57 6.63 -11.92
CA SER A 289 -8.94 5.44 -12.50
C SER A 289 -9.57 4.96 -13.82
N ARG A 290 -10.69 5.56 -14.24
CA ARG A 290 -11.31 5.25 -15.53
C ARG A 290 -10.65 6.03 -16.67
N HIS A 291 -10.04 5.32 -17.61
CA HIS A 291 -9.63 5.93 -18.89
C HIS A 291 -10.86 6.42 -19.66
N PRO A 292 -10.79 7.59 -20.32
CA PRO A 292 -11.75 7.95 -21.37
C PRO A 292 -11.70 6.86 -22.44
N GLY A 293 -12.86 6.29 -22.76
CA GLY A 293 -13.01 5.41 -23.92
C GLY A 293 -12.93 6.19 -25.22
#